data_AF-A0A7S2M871-F1
#
_entry.id   AF-A0A7S2M871-F1
#
_cell.length_a   1.000
_cell.length_b   1.000
_cell.length_c   1.000
_cell.angle_alpha   90.00
_cell.angle_beta   90.00
_cell.angle_gamma   90.00
#
_symmetry.space_group_name_H-M   'P 1'
#
loop_
_entity.id
_entity.type
_entity.pdbx_description
1 polymer ?
#
loop_
_entity_poly.entity_id
_entity_poly.type
_entity_poly.pdbx_seq_one_letter_code
_entity_poly.pdbx_strand_id
1 'polypeptide(L)'
;MDRLVRDIVTECRDFKYSEFIPMLTTRIRVLNPSVLQLVLGWIVLLDSVPQVDMIVYLPQYLEGLFNILRSDNRDIRHSTEMCLDELLREIKSSAVERPGRARTAIADASRVVAR
;
A
#
# COMPACT_ATOMS: atom_id res chain seq x y z
N MET A 1 -9.50 13.66 -7.17
CA MET A 1 -9.54 13.12 -5.79
C MET A 1 -8.21 13.40 -5.09
N ASP A 2 -7.10 13.27 -5.80
CA ASP A 2 -5.72 13.40 -5.29
C ASP A 2 -5.37 14.71 -4.59
N ARG A 3 -5.98 15.85 -4.94
CA ARG A 3 -5.71 17.13 -4.25
C ARG A 3 -6.23 17.15 -2.82
N LEU A 4 -7.52 16.89 -2.62
CA LEU A 4 -8.15 16.93 -1.29
C LEU A 4 -7.51 15.93 -0.31
N VAL A 5 -7.16 14.74 -0.79
CA VAL A 5 -6.58 13.69 0.06
C VAL A 5 -5.13 14.02 0.40
N ARG A 6 -4.37 14.56 -0.56
CA ARG A 6 -3.02 15.09 -0.31
C ARG A 6 -3.05 16.22 0.71
N ASP A 7 -3.97 17.18 0.53
CA ASP A 7 -4.14 18.33 1.42
C ASP A 7 -4.45 17.85 2.86
N ILE A 8 -5.29 16.82 3.05
CA ILE A 8 -5.54 16.23 4.39
C ILE A 8 -4.25 15.71 5.05
N VAL A 9 -3.40 14.99 4.30
CA VAL A 9 -2.17 14.39 4.86
C VAL A 9 -1.08 15.43 5.06
N THR A 10 -0.97 16.42 4.17
CA THR A 10 0.09 17.45 4.25
C THR A 10 -0.27 18.60 5.18
N GLU A 11 -1.55 18.90 5.42
CA GLU A 11 -2.00 19.99 6.29
C GLU A 11 -2.34 19.52 7.72
N CYS A 12 -2.59 18.23 7.94
CA CYS A 12 -2.85 17.69 9.28
C CYS A 12 -1.53 17.29 9.97
N ARG A 13 -0.98 18.22 10.76
CA ARG A 13 0.30 18.00 11.51
C ARG A 13 0.26 16.83 12.49
N ASP A 14 -0.92 16.41 12.92
CA ASP A 14 -1.13 15.36 13.93
C ASP A 14 -1.64 14.04 13.33
N PHE A 15 -1.53 13.84 12.01
CA PHE A 15 -1.99 12.60 11.38
C PHE A 15 -1.17 11.39 11.85
N LYS A 16 -1.81 10.47 12.57
CA LYS A 16 -1.16 9.28 13.12
C LYS A 16 -1.26 8.09 12.15
N TYR A 17 -0.23 7.94 11.32
CA TYR A 17 -0.13 6.84 10.35
C TYR A 17 -0.31 5.45 10.98
N SER A 18 0.26 5.23 12.17
CA SER A 18 0.17 3.95 12.89
C SER A 18 -1.24 3.55 13.29
N GLU A 19 -2.14 4.52 13.50
CA GLU A 19 -3.56 4.27 13.80
C GLU A 19 -4.38 4.11 12.51
N PHE A 20 -3.95 4.73 11.41
CA PHE A 20 -4.65 4.68 10.12
C PHE A 20 -4.38 3.40 9.31
N ILE A 21 -3.16 2.87 9.34
CA ILE A 21 -2.77 1.66 8.58
C ILE A 21 -3.65 0.44 8.90
N PRO A 22 -4.01 0.13 10.17
CA PRO A 22 -4.93 -0.95 10.48
C PRO A 22 -6.34 -0.76 9.88
N MET A 23 -6.82 0.48 9.83
CA MET A 23 -8.11 0.80 9.19
C MET A 23 -8.04 0.54 7.68
N LEU A 24 -6.97 0.98 7.03
CA LEU A 24 -6.69 0.71 5.62
C LEU A 24 -6.68 -0.79 5.30
N THR A 25 -5.95 -1.56 6.12
CA THR A 25 -5.83 -3.02 6.02
C THR A 25 -7.18 -3.74 6.18
N THR A 26 -8.06 -3.20 7.00
CA THR A 26 -9.42 -3.75 7.14
C THR A 26 -10.26 -3.46 5.89
N ARG A 27 -10.12 -2.25 5.32
CA ARG A 27 -10.94 -1.81 4.18
C ARG A 27 -10.52 -2.40 2.85
N ILE A 28 -9.24 -2.75 2.65
CA ILE A 28 -8.77 -3.40 1.42
C ILE A 28 -9.37 -4.81 1.21
N ARG A 29 -9.98 -5.40 2.24
CA ARG A 29 -10.61 -6.72 2.18
C ARG A 29 -12.09 -6.66 1.80
N VAL A 30 -12.66 -5.47 1.62
CA VAL A 30 -14.08 -5.27 1.28
C VAL A 30 -14.28 -5.38 -0.23
N LEU A 31 -15.28 -6.13 -0.69
CA LEU A 31 -15.54 -6.38 -2.13
C LEU A 31 -16.20 -5.22 -2.88
N ASN A 32 -16.26 -4.02 -2.31
CA ASN A 32 -16.87 -2.86 -2.97
C ASN A 32 -15.83 -2.12 -3.84
N PRO A 33 -15.99 -2.03 -5.17
CA PRO A 33 -14.99 -1.44 -6.06
C PRO A 33 -14.64 0.02 -5.74
N SER A 34 -15.64 0.84 -5.34
CA SER A 34 -15.41 2.24 -4.99
C SER A 34 -14.59 2.38 -3.70
N VAL A 35 -14.83 1.51 -2.72
CA VAL A 35 -14.02 1.45 -1.49
C VAL A 35 -12.60 1.01 -1.81
N LEU A 36 -12.43 -0.01 -2.64
CA LEU A 36 -11.11 -0.50 -3.04
C LEU A 36 -10.32 0.56 -3.81
N GLN A 37 -10.98 1.32 -4.68
CA GLN A 37 -10.34 2.42 -5.42
C GLN A 37 -9.87 3.53 -4.47
N LEU A 38 -10.69 3.88 -3.47
CA LEU A 38 -10.32 4.85 -2.44
C LEU A 38 -9.13 4.34 -1.60
N VAL A 39 -9.17 3.09 -1.17
CA VAL A 39 -8.12 2.43 -0.40
C VAL A 39 -6.81 2.38 -1.17
N LEU A 40 -6.83 2.02 -2.44
CA LEU A 40 -5.66 2.02 -3.30
C LEU A 40 -5.08 3.44 -3.44
N GLY A 41 -5.92 4.45 -3.62
CA GLY A 41 -5.48 5.85 -3.65
C GLY A 41 -4.79 6.28 -2.36
N TRP A 42 -5.27 5.84 -1.20
CA TRP A 42 -4.61 6.08 0.09
C TRP A 42 -3.28 5.33 0.23
N ILE A 43 -3.17 4.10 -0.27
CA ILE A 43 -1.90 3.36 -0.27
C ILE A 43 -0.85 4.12 -1.10
N VAL A 44 -1.20 4.49 -2.34
CA VAL A 44 -0.30 5.26 -3.21
C VAL A 44 0.07 6.61 -2.60
N LEU A 45 -0.89 7.29 -1.95
CA LEU A 45 -0.61 8.55 -1.28
C LEU A 45 0.37 8.37 -0.12
N LEU A 46 0.13 7.40 0.77
CA LEU A 46 0.99 7.15 1.92
C LEU A 46 2.40 6.73 1.50
N ASP A 47 2.50 5.95 0.42
CA ASP A 47 3.78 5.56 -0.18
C ASP A 47 4.59 6.77 -0.66
N SER A 48 3.92 7.80 -1.16
CA SER A 48 4.56 9.06 -1.56
C SER A 48 5.03 9.95 -0.39
N VAL A 49 4.66 9.63 0.86
CA VAL A 49 5.02 10.43 2.05
C VAL A 49 6.37 9.94 2.60
N PRO A 50 7.45 10.75 2.57
CA PRO A 50 8.78 10.30 2.97
C PRO A 50 8.91 9.81 4.42
N GLN A 51 8.01 10.26 5.30
CA GLN A 51 7.95 9.90 6.70
C GLN A 51 7.27 8.53 6.94
N VAL A 52 6.60 7.98 5.93
CA VAL A 52 5.86 6.72 6.04
C VAL A 52 6.63 5.62 5.32
N ASP A 53 6.91 4.55 6.06
CA ASP A 53 7.55 3.36 5.54
C ASP A 53 6.48 2.34 5.16
N MET A 54 5.93 2.43 3.95
CA MET A 54 4.89 1.51 3.48
C MET A 54 5.40 0.08 3.30
N ILE A 55 6.68 -0.10 2.97
CA ILE A 55 7.32 -1.43 2.85
C ILE A 55 7.21 -2.22 4.16
N VAL A 56 7.36 -1.59 5.33
CA VAL A 56 7.19 -2.26 6.64
C VAL A 56 5.75 -2.72 6.87
N TYR A 57 4.77 -2.01 6.31
CA TYR A 57 3.36 -2.36 6.44
C TYR A 57 2.86 -3.29 5.33
N LEU A 58 3.66 -3.54 4.28
CA LEU A 58 3.31 -4.35 3.12
C LEU A 58 2.61 -5.67 3.45
N PRO A 59 3.09 -6.50 4.40
CA PRO A 59 2.45 -7.78 4.71
C PRO A 59 1.00 -7.64 5.17
N GLN A 60 0.60 -6.48 5.70
CA GLN A 60 -0.75 -6.25 6.23
C GLN A 60 -1.77 -6.07 5.10
N TYR A 61 -1.40 -5.37 4.01
CA TYR A 61 -2.31 -5.02 2.92
C TYR A 61 -2.05 -5.78 1.61
N LEU A 62 -0.93 -6.51 1.48
CA LEU A 62 -0.56 -7.23 0.25
C LEU A 62 -1.63 -8.21 -0.24
N GLU A 63 -2.25 -8.97 0.66
CA GLU A 63 -3.35 -9.88 0.32
C GLU A 63 -4.53 -9.12 -0.31
N GLY A 64 -4.82 -7.91 0.18
CA GLY A 64 -5.85 -7.05 -0.37
C GLY A 64 -5.51 -6.57 -1.80
N LEU A 65 -4.26 -6.24 -2.07
CA LEU A 65 -3.81 -5.87 -3.42
C LEU A 65 -4.00 -7.05 -4.39
N PHE A 66 -3.66 -8.27 -3.99
CA PHE A 66 -3.90 -9.47 -4.80
C PHE A 66 -5.39 -9.72 -5.04
N ASN A 67 -6.26 -9.43 -4.07
CA ASN A 67 -7.70 -9.50 -4.28
C ASN A 67 -8.18 -8.45 -5.30
N ILE A 68 -7.63 -7.24 -5.28
CA ILE A 68 -7.96 -6.22 -6.27
C ILE A 68 -7.52 -6.65 -7.68
N LEU A 69 -6.36 -7.31 -7.83
CA LEU A 69 -5.91 -7.86 -9.12
C LEU A 69 -6.89 -8.90 -9.69
N ARG A 70 -7.75 -9.50 -8.88
CA ARG A 70 -8.79 -10.45 -9.31
C ARG A 70 -10.13 -9.78 -9.66
N SER A 71 -10.26 -8.48 -9.45
CA SER A 71 -11.49 -7.71 -9.73
C SER A 71 -11.83 -7.69 -11.21
N ASP A 72 -13.10 -7.65 -11.60
CA ASP A 72 -13.51 -7.49 -13.01
C ASP A 72 -13.31 -6.06 -13.54
N ASN A 73 -13.18 -5.07 -12.64
CA ASN A 73 -12.93 -3.68 -13.01
C ASN A 73 -11.48 -3.52 -13.51
N ARG A 74 -11.30 -3.18 -14.79
CA ARG A 74 -9.98 -3.10 -15.43
C ARG A 74 -9.13 -1.94 -14.92
N ASP A 75 -9.76 -0.81 -14.63
CA ASP A 75 -9.05 0.42 -14.28
C ASP A 75 -8.42 0.31 -12.89
N ILE A 76 -9.15 -0.29 -11.94
CA ILE A 76 -8.62 -0.53 -10.60
C ILE A 76 -7.54 -1.61 -10.61
N ARG A 77 -7.68 -2.67 -11.42
CA ARG A 77 -6.63 -3.67 -11.61
C ARG A 77 -5.35 -3.03 -12.14
N HIS A 78 -5.46 -2.25 -13.22
CA HIS A 78 -4.31 -1.59 -13.82
C HIS A 78 -3.62 -0.64 -12.82
N SER A 79 -4.40 0.13 -12.06
CA SER A 79 -3.85 1.00 -11.01
C SER A 79 -3.14 0.21 -9.90
N THR A 80 -3.63 -1.00 -9.58
CA THR A 80 -3.02 -1.89 -8.59
C THR A 80 -1.72 -2.50 -9.09
N GLU A 81 -1.65 -2.88 -10.37
CA GLU A 81 -0.43 -3.34 -11.03
C GLU A 81 0.66 -2.27 -10.96
N MET A 82 0.33 -1.01 -11.30
CA MET A 82 1.27 0.11 -11.23
C MET A 82 1.76 0.37 -9.80
N CYS A 83 0.88 0.29 -8.80
CA CYS A 83 1.24 0.43 -7.40
C CYS A 83 2.19 -0.69 -6.93
N LEU A 84 1.92 -1.94 -7.31
CA LEU A 84 2.78 -3.07 -6.98
C LEU A 84 4.14 -2.98 -7.66
N ASP A 85 4.20 -2.54 -8.92
CA ASP A 85 5.46 -2.35 -9.64
C ASP A 85 6.37 -1.34 -8.94
N GLU A 86 5.81 -0.24 -8.43
CA GLU A 86 6.59 0.76 -7.71
C GLU A 86 7.08 0.22 -6.36
N LEU A 87 6.21 -0.40 -5.57
CA LEU A 87 6.60 -1.05 -4.30
C LEU A 87 7.72 -2.09 -4.52
N LEU A 88 7.64 -2.89 -5.59
CA LEU A 88 8.68 -3.87 -5.92
C LEU A 88 10.01 -3.21 -6.31
N ARG A 89 9.98 -2.07 -7.01
CA ARG A 89 11.19 -1.28 -7.31
C ARG A 89 11.79 -0.73 -6.03
N GLU A 90 10.99 -0.19 -5.13
CA GLU A 90 11.47 0.33 -3.85
C GLU A 90 12.08 -0.77 -2.98
N ILE A 91 11.45 -1.96 -2.91
CA ILE A 91 12.01 -3.12 -2.21
C ILE A 91 13.38 -3.49 -2.79
N LYS A 92 13.50 -3.56 -4.12
CA LYS A 92 14.78 -3.84 -4.80
C LYS A 92 15.83 -2.77 -4.50
N SER A 93 15.46 -1.49 -4.52
CA SER A 93 16.37 -0.38 -4.19
C SER A 93 16.82 -0.46 -2.73
N SER A 94 15.88 -0.70 -1.81
CA SER A 94 16.14 -0.83 -0.38
C SER A 94 17.03 -2.03 -0.05
N ALA A 95 17.07 -3.07 -0.89
CA ALA A 95 17.99 -4.20 -0.70
C ALA A 95 19.46 -3.77 -0.84
N VAL A 96 19.74 -2.71 -1.60
CA VAL A 96 21.07 -2.13 -1.78
C VAL A 96 21.39 -1.14 -0.66
N GLU A 97 20.46 -0.21 -0.37
CA GLU A 97 20.69 0.88 0.57
C GLU A 97 20.53 0.46 2.05
N ARG A 98 19.57 -0.42 2.33
CA ARG A 98 19.14 -0.84 3.68
C ARG A 98 18.77 -2.34 3.69
N PRO A 99 19.74 -3.25 3.53
CA PRO A 99 19.49 -4.67 3.30
C PRO A 99 18.66 -5.35 4.40
N GLY A 100 18.78 -4.92 5.65
CA GLY A 100 17.99 -5.46 6.76
C GLY A 100 16.48 -5.23 6.60
N ARG A 101 16.08 -4.03 6.16
CA ARG A 101 14.67 -3.67 5.94
C ARG A 101 14.06 -4.49 4.81
N ALA A 102 14.75 -4.56 3.67
CA ALA A 102 14.30 -5.32 2.51
C ALA A 102 14.12 -6.80 2.85
N ARG A 103 15.08 -7.40 3.57
CA ARG A 103 15.03 -8.81 3.97
C ARG A 103 13.83 -9.10 4.86
N THR A 104 13.55 -8.25 5.85
CA THR A 104 12.37 -8.40 6.72
C THR A 104 11.08 -8.28 5.92
N ALA A 105 10.96 -7.24 5.09
CA ALA A 105 9.76 -7.03 4.28
C ALA A 105 9.49 -8.19 3.31
N ILE A 106 10.54 -8.70 2.64
CA ILE A 106 10.44 -9.88 1.76
C ILE A 106 10.05 -11.12 2.56
N ALA A 107 10.69 -11.35 3.72
CA ALA A 107 10.38 -12.51 4.55
C ALA A 107 8.91 -12.49 5.01
N ASP A 108 8.41 -11.35 5.45
CA ASP A 108 7.03 -11.23 5.93
C ASP A 108 6.02 -11.26 4.78
N ALA A 109 6.30 -10.61 3.65
CA ALA A 109 5.46 -10.65 2.45
C ALA A 109 5.40 -12.07 1.86
N SER A 110 6.50 -12.82 1.88
CA SER A 110 6.54 -14.19 1.37
C SER A 110 5.55 -15.12 2.07
N ARG A 111 5.28 -14.89 3.37
CA ARG A 111 4.29 -15.65 4.15
C ARG A 111 2.86 -15.42 3.67
N VAL A 112 2.59 -14.27 3.06
CA VAL A 112 1.27 -13.93 2.50
C VAL A 112 1.08 -14.63 1.15
N VAL A 113 2.12 -14.68 0.33
CA VAL A 113 2.10 -15.34 -1.00
C VAL A 113 2.10 -16.87 -0.88
N ALA A 114 2.73 -17.43 0.15
CA ALA A 114 2.84 -18.88 0.34
C ALA A 114 1.59 -19.54 0.96
N ARG A 115 0.49 -18.80 1.12
CA ARG A 115 -0.81 -19.31 1.59
C ARG A 115 -1.73 -19.62 0.42
#